data_AF-A0A938B2Y8-F1
#
_entry.id   AF-A0A938B2Y8-F1
#
_cell.length_a   1.000
_cell.length_b   1.000
_cell.length_c   1.000
_cell.angle_alpha   90.00
_cell.angle_beta   90.00
_cell.angle_gamma   90.00
#
_symmetry.space_group_name_H-M   'P 1'
#
loop_
_entity.id
_entity.type
_entity.pdbx_description
1 polymer ?
#
loop_
_entity_poly.entity_id
_entity_poly.type
_entity_poly.pdbx_seq_one_letter_code
_entity_poly.pdbx_strand_id
1 'polypeptide(L)'
;MCAWLSMTGPLVWAQGVPTTTVEERAITGAKEYIKQYTLKNPSLTMLMMPFFRQAMPTFTKQWEELTGVKVKLVEQSAMDIPARIMAEAAAKTGEYDLLNAFPGVVPDAVSAGAILPMDEYAAKGQPDFSPLE
;
A
#
# COMPACT_ATOMS: atom_id res chain seq x y z
N MET A 1 -7.77 15.79 -26.43
CA MET A 1 -8.03 16.37 -25.10
C MET A 1 -8.48 15.24 -24.19
N CYS A 2 -7.56 14.61 -23.47
CA CYS A 2 -7.89 13.64 -22.44
C CYS A 2 -8.38 14.40 -21.21
N ALA A 3 -9.60 14.10 -20.78
CA ALA A 3 -10.20 14.66 -19.58
C ALA A 3 -9.35 14.24 -18.38
N TRP A 4 -8.74 15.23 -17.75
CA TRP A 4 -8.28 15.14 -16.37
C TRP A 4 -9.52 14.89 -15.53
N LEU A 5 -9.72 13.65 -15.11
CA LEU A 5 -10.56 13.37 -13.95
C LEU A 5 -9.87 14.05 -12.77
N SER A 6 -10.33 15.26 -12.47
CA SER A 6 -10.17 15.90 -11.18
C SER A 6 -10.48 14.86 -10.10
N MET A 7 -9.45 14.39 -9.40
CA MET A 7 -9.59 13.54 -8.21
C MET A 7 -10.14 14.35 -7.02
N THR A 8 -11.16 15.17 -7.26
CA THR A 8 -11.89 15.97 -6.29
C THR A 8 -13.26 15.36 -5.96
N GLY A 9 -13.48 14.11 -6.35
CA GLY A 9 -14.54 13.33 -5.70
C GLY A 9 -14.09 13.03 -4.27
N PRO A 10 -14.94 13.18 -3.25
CA PRO A 10 -14.64 12.62 -1.94
C PRO A 10 -14.55 11.12 -2.17
N LEU A 11 -13.32 10.62 -2.31
CA LEU A 11 -13.06 9.22 -2.06
C LEU A 11 -13.59 9.01 -0.65
N VAL A 12 -14.75 8.37 -0.56
CA VAL A 12 -15.32 7.87 0.69
C VAL A 12 -14.38 6.76 1.14
N TRP A 13 -13.18 7.14 1.58
CA TRP A 13 -12.20 6.25 2.14
C TRP A 13 -12.71 5.88 3.52
N ALA A 14 -13.12 4.62 3.69
CA ALA A 14 -13.54 3.97 4.95
C ALA A 14 -13.90 4.99 6.04
N GLN A 15 -15.14 5.52 5.98
CA GLN A 15 -15.65 6.41 7.02
C GLN A 15 -15.39 5.72 8.36
N GLY A 16 -14.76 6.44 9.29
CA GLY A 16 -14.15 5.89 10.50
C GLY A 16 -14.94 4.74 11.09
N VAL A 17 -14.57 3.51 10.72
CA VAL A 17 -15.23 2.32 11.21
C VAL A 17 -14.94 2.34 12.70
N PRO A 18 -15.96 2.47 13.57
CA PRO A 18 -15.75 2.52 15.00
C PRO A 18 -15.47 1.10 15.48
N THR A 19 -14.28 0.61 15.15
CA THR A 19 -13.80 -0.69 15.60
C THR A 19 -12.81 -0.49 16.72
N THR A 20 -12.77 -1.47 17.62
CA THR A 20 -12.04 -1.37 18.88
C THR A 20 -10.54 -1.47 18.71
N THR A 21 -10.06 -2.02 17.58
CA THR A 21 -8.63 -2.23 17.28
C THR A 21 -8.21 -1.75 15.89
N VAL A 22 -6.90 -1.57 15.68
CA VAL A 22 -6.29 -1.23 14.37
C VAL A 22 -6.51 -2.32 13.32
N GLU A 23 -6.52 -3.59 13.74
CA GLU A 23 -6.71 -4.75 12.86
C GLU A 23 -8.13 -4.78 12.29
N GLU A 24 -9.14 -4.63 13.15
CA GLU A 24 -10.54 -4.58 12.73
C GLU A 24 -10.79 -3.42 11.76
N ARG A 25 -10.12 -2.26 11.96
CA ARG A 25 -10.21 -1.11 11.04
C ARG A 25 -9.68 -1.47 9.66
N ALA A 26 -8.51 -2.11 9.59
CA ALA A 26 -7.89 -2.49 8.32
C ALA A 26 -8.76 -3.50 7.55
N ILE A 27 -9.24 -4.55 8.22
CA ILE A 27 -10.07 -5.60 7.61
C ILE A 27 -11.40 -5.03 7.12
N THR A 28 -12.07 -4.22 7.95
CA THR A 28 -13.38 -3.65 7.59
C THR A 28 -13.24 -2.64 6.46
N GLY A 29 -12.24 -1.75 6.53
CA GLY A 29 -11.97 -0.78 5.48
C GLY A 29 -11.70 -1.44 4.12
N ALA A 30 -10.93 -2.53 4.09
CA ALA A 30 -10.72 -3.30 2.87
C ALA A 30 -12.04 -3.87 2.30
N LYS A 31 -12.85 -4.51 3.14
CA LYS A 31 -14.14 -5.09 2.73
C LYS A 31 -15.12 -4.04 2.21
N GLU A 32 -15.21 -2.89 2.88
CA GLU A 32 -16.05 -1.77 2.45
C GLU A 32 -15.61 -1.21 1.12
N TYR A 33 -14.30 -1.02 0.92
CA TYR A 33 -13.75 -0.54 -0.34
C TYR A 33 -14.07 -1.50 -1.50
N ILE A 34 -13.88 -2.80 -1.29
CA ILE A 34 -14.22 -3.85 -2.27
C ILE A 34 -15.71 -3.78 -2.63
N LYS A 35 -16.59 -3.65 -1.63
CA LYS A 35 -18.04 -3.56 -1.84
C LYS A 35 -18.42 -2.28 -2.58
N GLN A 36 -17.88 -1.13 -2.17
CA GLN A 36 -18.17 0.18 -2.76
C GLN A 36 -17.83 0.22 -4.25
N TYR A 37 -16.67 -0.35 -4.62
CA TYR A 37 -16.19 -0.34 -6.00
C TYR A 37 -16.51 -1.63 -6.76
N THR A 38 -17.27 -2.55 -6.17
CA THR A 38 -17.66 -3.85 -6.77
C THR A 38 -16.45 -4.61 -7.34
N LEU A 39 -15.32 -4.60 -6.61
CA LEU A 39 -14.07 -5.20 -7.08
C LEU A 39 -14.21 -6.72 -7.10
N LYS A 40 -13.75 -7.34 -8.20
CA LYS A 40 -13.71 -8.80 -8.35
C LYS A 40 -12.27 -9.28 -8.29
N ASN A 41 -11.97 -10.19 -7.38
CA ASN A 41 -10.62 -10.77 -7.17
C ASN A 41 -9.52 -9.70 -7.04
N PRO A 42 -9.66 -8.73 -6.11
CA PRO A 42 -8.68 -7.65 -5.95
C PRO A 42 -7.29 -8.21 -5.63
N SER A 43 -6.25 -7.60 -6.21
CA SER A 43 -4.85 -7.97 -6.01
C SER A 43 -3.99 -6.71 -5.93
N LEU A 44 -3.03 -6.72 -5.02
CA LEU A 44 -1.96 -5.73 -4.93
C LEU A 44 -0.62 -6.37 -5.33
N THR A 45 0.28 -5.62 -5.92
CA THR A 45 1.65 -6.06 -6.26
C THR A 45 2.65 -5.34 -5.37
N MET A 46 3.43 -6.11 -4.62
CA MET A 46 4.46 -5.58 -3.72
C MET A 46 5.85 -5.80 -4.31
N LEU A 47 6.58 -4.70 -4.55
CA LEU A 47 8.02 -4.74 -4.77
C LEU A 47 8.70 -4.94 -3.42
N MET A 48 9.39 -6.07 -3.24
CA MET A 48 9.86 -6.54 -1.94
C MET A 48 11.33 -6.93 -1.97
N MET A 49 12.06 -6.61 -0.90
CA MET A 49 13.40 -7.14 -0.69
C MET A 49 13.38 -8.64 -0.32
N PRO A 50 14.40 -9.43 -0.70
CA PRO A 50 14.38 -10.89 -0.51
C PRO A 50 14.48 -11.29 0.97
N PHE A 51 14.89 -10.38 1.85
CA PHE A 51 14.99 -10.60 3.30
C PHE A 51 13.66 -11.02 3.93
N PHE A 52 12.53 -10.60 3.35
CA PHE A 52 11.20 -10.92 3.87
C PHE A 52 10.53 -12.11 3.18
N ARG A 53 11.23 -12.79 2.25
CA ARG A 53 10.70 -13.93 1.47
C ARG A 53 10.08 -15.02 2.34
N GLN A 54 10.66 -15.31 3.49
CA GLN A 54 10.16 -16.38 4.37
C GLN A 54 8.95 -15.94 5.20
N ALA A 55 8.88 -14.66 5.59
CA ALA A 55 7.85 -14.16 6.49
C ALA A 55 6.59 -13.68 5.75
N MET A 56 6.74 -12.99 4.60
CA MET A 56 5.60 -12.38 3.92
C MET A 56 4.53 -13.35 3.41
N PRO A 57 4.83 -14.58 2.95
CA PRO A 57 3.79 -15.52 2.55
C PRO A 57 2.75 -15.79 3.65
N THR A 58 3.16 -15.83 4.92
CA THR A 58 2.24 -16.02 6.05
C THR A 58 1.28 -14.83 6.19
N PHE A 59 1.80 -13.60 6.17
CA PHE A 59 0.99 -12.40 6.34
C PHE A 59 0.08 -12.11 5.14
N THR A 60 0.57 -12.35 3.91
CA THR A 60 -0.23 -12.17 2.70
C THR A 60 -1.35 -13.19 2.60
N LYS A 61 -1.11 -14.43 3.03
CA LYS A 61 -2.16 -15.45 3.16
C LYS A 61 -3.22 -15.06 4.19
N GLN A 62 -2.80 -14.64 5.39
CA GLN A 62 -3.73 -14.19 6.42
C GLN A 62 -4.57 -13.00 5.94
N TRP A 63 -3.95 -12.04 5.25
CA TRP A 63 -4.66 -10.91 4.66
C TRP A 63 -5.70 -11.34 3.62
N GLU A 64 -5.35 -12.28 2.73
CA GLU A 64 -6.28 -12.84 1.74
C GLU A 64 -7.44 -13.57 2.41
N GLU A 65 -7.20 -14.37 3.44
CA GLU A 65 -8.26 -15.07 4.19
C GLU A 65 -9.22 -14.10 4.88
N LEU A 66 -8.70 -13.01 5.45
CA LEU A 66 -9.49 -12.03 6.18
C LEU A 66 -10.28 -11.10 5.27
N THR A 67 -9.76 -10.76 4.09
CA THR A 67 -10.29 -9.66 3.24
C THR A 67 -10.68 -10.08 1.82
N GLY A 68 -10.15 -11.19 1.31
CA GLY A 68 -10.25 -11.60 -0.09
C GLY A 68 -9.28 -10.87 -1.03
N VAL A 69 -8.37 -10.03 -0.51
CA VAL A 69 -7.38 -9.30 -1.30
C VAL A 69 -6.08 -10.08 -1.40
N LYS A 70 -5.64 -10.34 -2.64
CA LYS A 70 -4.37 -11.00 -2.91
C LYS A 70 -3.21 -10.02 -2.85
N VAL A 71 -2.03 -10.52 -2.49
CA VAL A 71 -0.78 -9.75 -2.60
C VAL A 71 0.23 -10.57 -3.38
N LYS A 72 0.57 -10.09 -4.59
CA LYS A 72 1.63 -10.65 -5.42
C LYS A 72 2.96 -10.08 -4.95
N LEU A 73 3.90 -10.96 -4.59
CA LEU A 73 5.25 -10.57 -4.20
C LEU A 73 6.15 -10.56 -5.43
N VAL A 74 6.80 -9.42 -5.69
CA VAL A 74 7.84 -9.26 -6.71
C VAL A 74 9.14 -8.98 -5.97
N GLU A 75 9.99 -10.00 -5.93
CA GLU A 75 11.25 -9.92 -5.20
C GLU A 75 12.34 -9.30 -6.06
N GLN A 76 13.06 -8.35 -5.48
CA GLN A 76 14.20 -7.72 -6.13
C GLN A 76 15.33 -7.51 -5.12
N SER A 77 16.59 -7.61 -5.58
CA SER A 77 17.76 -7.23 -4.81
C SER A 77 17.60 -5.81 -4.25
N ALA A 78 17.98 -5.61 -2.98
CA ALA A 78 17.94 -4.30 -2.34
C ALA A 78 18.74 -3.23 -3.11
N MET A 79 19.78 -3.63 -3.85
CA MET A 79 20.59 -2.74 -4.68
C MET A 79 19.85 -2.24 -5.94
N ASP A 80 18.89 -3.02 -6.44
CA ASP A 80 18.19 -2.70 -7.69
C ASP A 80 16.84 -2.01 -7.44
N ILE A 81 16.30 -2.11 -6.23
CA ILE A 81 15.03 -1.44 -5.87
C ILE A 81 15.05 0.07 -6.14
N PRO A 82 16.10 0.83 -5.78
CA PRO A 82 16.15 2.26 -6.11
C PRO A 82 16.00 2.52 -7.60
N ALA A 83 16.73 1.78 -8.44
CA ALA A 83 16.64 1.91 -9.89
C ALA A 83 15.24 1.57 -10.43
N ARG A 84 14.58 0.54 -9.88
CA ARG A 84 13.21 0.18 -10.25
C ARG A 84 12.19 1.26 -9.88
N ILE A 85 12.32 1.85 -8.69
CA ILE A 85 11.44 2.96 -8.26
C ILE A 85 11.60 4.14 -9.20
N MET A 86 12.83 4.51 -9.55
CA MET A 86 13.08 5.61 -10.49
C MET A 86 12.51 5.31 -11.89
N ALA A 87 12.66 4.07 -12.36
CA ALA A 87 12.08 3.64 -13.62
C ALA A 87 10.55 3.73 -13.60
N GLU A 88 9.91 3.30 -12.52
CA GLU A 88 8.46 3.37 -12.35
C GLU A 88 7.96 4.82 -12.22
N ALA A 89 8.69 5.69 -11.52
CA ALA A 89 8.36 7.11 -11.42
C ALA A 89 8.35 7.80 -12.79
N ALA A 90 9.31 7.43 -13.65
CA ALA A 90 9.42 7.96 -15.01
C ALA A 90 8.33 7.38 -15.94
N ALA A 91 8.09 6.07 -15.85
CA ALA A 91 7.22 5.34 -16.78
C ALA A 91 5.73 5.36 -16.38
N LYS A 92 5.44 5.47 -15.08
CA LYS A 92 4.09 5.51 -14.49
C LYS A 92 3.20 4.37 -14.97
N THR A 93 3.74 3.15 -14.91
CA THR A 93 3.07 1.96 -15.47
C THR A 93 1.99 1.40 -14.55
N GLY A 94 2.09 1.65 -13.25
CA GLY A 94 1.26 1.02 -12.22
C GLY A 94 1.65 -0.44 -11.96
N GLU A 95 2.90 -0.84 -12.23
CA GLU A 95 3.35 -2.23 -12.01
C GLU A 95 3.36 -2.61 -10.52
N TYR A 96 3.61 -1.65 -9.63
CA TYR A 96 3.75 -1.87 -8.19
C TYR A 96 2.79 -0.97 -7.40
N ASP A 97 2.07 -1.58 -6.45
CA ASP A 97 1.15 -0.90 -5.53
C ASP A 97 1.79 -0.64 -4.16
N LEU A 98 2.70 -1.53 -3.74
CA LEU A 98 3.34 -1.51 -2.42
C LEU A 98 4.86 -1.58 -2.55
N LEU A 99 5.55 -0.86 -1.67
CA LEU A 99 7.01 -0.87 -1.57
C LEU A 99 7.46 -1.41 -0.21
N ASN A 100 8.25 -2.47 -0.23
CA ASN A 100 9.00 -2.98 0.91
C ASN A 100 10.51 -2.87 0.60
N ALA A 101 11.14 -1.83 1.15
CA ALA A 101 12.53 -1.48 0.91
C ALA A 101 13.20 -0.95 2.20
N PHE A 102 14.52 -0.74 2.16
CA PHE A 102 15.21 -0.05 3.25
C PHE A 102 14.72 1.40 3.38
N PRO A 103 14.59 1.94 4.62
CA PRO A 103 14.14 3.32 4.84
C PRO A 103 14.96 4.37 4.09
N GLY A 104 16.25 4.10 3.83
CA GLY A 104 17.12 5.01 3.07
C GLY A 104 16.66 5.28 1.63
N VAL A 105 15.78 4.45 1.06
CA VAL A 105 15.24 4.62 -0.30
C VAL A 105 14.03 5.57 -0.31
N VAL A 106 13.41 5.82 0.85
CA VAL A 106 12.18 6.63 0.95
C VAL A 106 12.39 8.08 0.46
N PRO A 107 13.47 8.81 0.82
CA PRO A 107 13.67 10.18 0.34
C PRO A 107 13.77 10.30 -1.17
N ASP A 108 14.43 9.34 -1.83
CA ASP A 108 14.54 9.29 -3.29
C ASP A 108 13.17 9.01 -3.93
N ALA A 109 12.42 8.07 -3.37
CA ALA A 109 11.07 7.74 -3.82
C ALA A 109 10.10 8.92 -3.68
N VAL A 110 10.19 9.71 -2.59
CA VAL A 110 9.44 10.96 -2.41
C VAL A 110 9.83 11.99 -3.46
N SER A 111 11.14 12.21 -3.63
CA SER A 111 11.66 13.21 -4.58
C SER A 111 11.29 12.89 -6.03
N ALA A 112 11.20 11.61 -6.37
CA ALA A 112 10.75 11.13 -7.67
C ALA A 112 9.22 11.16 -7.85
N GLY A 113 8.46 11.39 -6.78
CA GLY A 113 6.99 11.28 -6.80
C GLY A 113 6.49 9.85 -7.01
N ALA A 114 7.28 8.86 -6.58
CA ALA A 114 7.00 7.43 -6.77
C ALA A 114 6.12 6.82 -5.67
N ILE A 115 6.01 7.49 -4.52
CA ILE A 115 5.18 7.06 -3.39
C ILE A 115 4.25 8.18 -2.94
N LEU A 116 3.11 7.80 -2.36
CA LEU A 116 2.11 8.73 -1.86
C LEU A 116 2.53 9.30 -0.49
N PRO A 117 2.26 10.59 -0.22
CA PRO A 117 2.41 11.13 1.14
C PRO A 117 1.42 10.44 2.09
N MET A 118 1.90 10.07 3.27
CA MET A 118 1.12 9.31 4.26
C MET A 118 0.50 10.18 5.36
N ASP A 119 0.69 11.51 5.33
CA ASP A 119 0.28 12.42 6.41
C ASP A 119 -1.24 12.36 6.69
N GLU A 120 -2.07 12.38 5.64
CA GLU A 120 -3.52 12.27 5.78
C GLU A 120 -3.94 10.92 6.37
N TYR A 121 -3.24 9.85 5.99
CA TYR A 121 -3.46 8.51 6.51
C TYR A 121 -3.06 8.39 7.99
N ALA A 122 -1.93 9.00 8.37
CA ALA A 122 -1.48 9.03 9.76
C ALA A 122 -2.42 9.85 10.65
N ALA A 123 -2.82 11.04 10.20
CA ALA A 123 -3.77 11.88 10.94
C ALA A 123 -5.11 11.16 11.22
N LYS A 124 -5.58 10.36 10.26
CA LYS A 124 -6.82 9.59 10.40
C LYS A 124 -6.64 8.28 11.17
N GLY A 125 -5.57 7.54 10.87
CA GLY A 125 -5.31 6.22 11.44
C GLY A 125 -4.87 6.24 12.91
N GLN A 126 -4.37 7.41 13.36
CA GLN A 126 -3.78 7.64 14.68
C GLN A 126 -2.81 6.51 15.06
N PRO A 127 -1.76 6.27 14.24
CA PRO A 127 -0.75 5.27 14.59
C PRO A 127 -0.01 5.71 15.86
N ASP A 128 0.41 4.73 16.65
CA ASP A 128 1.21 4.98 17.83
C ASP A 128 2.64 5.33 17.43
N PHE A 129 3.04 6.56 17.73
CA PHE A 129 4.41 7.06 17.53
C PHE A 129 5.21 7.10 18.84
N SER A 130 4.65 6.58 19.92
CA SER A 130 5.38 6.43 21.18
C SER A 130 6.59 5.52 20.95
N PRO A 131 7.72 5.79 21.61
CA PRO A 131 8.87 4.89 21.55
C PRO A 131 8.43 3.47 21.92
N LEU A 132 8.93 2.48 21.17
CA LEU A 132 8.80 1.08 21.59
C LEU A 132 9.57 0.93 22.91
N GLU A 133 8.86 0.56 23.98
CA GLU A 133 9.47 0.20 25.27
C GLU A 133 10.30 -1.09 25.18
#